data_AF-A0A351JRH3-F1
#
_entry.id   AF-A0A351JRH3-F1
#
_cell.length_a   1.000
_cell.length_b   1.000
_cell.length_c   1.000
_cell.angle_alpha   90.00
_cell.angle_beta   90.00
_cell.angle_gamma   90.00
#
_symmetry.space_group_name_H-M   'P 1'
#
loop_
_entity.id
_entity.type
_entity.pdbx_description
1 polymer ?
#
loop_
_entity_poly.entity_id
_entity_poly.type
_entity_poly.pdbx_seq_one_letter_code
_entity_poly.pdbx_strand_id
1 'polypeptide(L)'
;MNIFFTAAIRGGREHQRNYQTIVSLLKTHGTVFSDHVANDMPRHGETAISVEEVHARELERMEKSDVIVADVTTPSLGVGYLVGQASRL
;
A
#
# COMPACT_ATOMS: atom_id res chain seq x y z
N MET A 1 9.94 -13.66 -3.43
CA MET A 1 9.61 -12.80 -2.29
C MET A 1 8.33 -12.06 -2.61
N ASN A 2 7.33 -12.18 -1.75
CA ASN A 2 6.07 -11.44 -1.83
C ASN A 2 6.20 -10.17 -1.00
N ILE A 3 5.88 -9.03 -1.60
CA ILE A 3 6.10 -7.69 -1.03
C ILE A 3 4.76 -6.96 -0.99
N PHE A 4 4.38 -6.50 0.20
CA PHE A 4 3.25 -5.60 0.37
C PHE A 4 3.76 -4.16 0.53
N PHE A 5 3.51 -3.32 -0.46
CA PHE A 5 3.81 -1.89 -0.40
C PHE A 5 2.56 -1.07 -0.02
N THR A 6 2.66 -0.10 0.89
CA THR A 6 1.54 0.79 1.23
C THR A 6 2.00 2.23 1.45
N ALA A 7 1.14 3.19 1.10
CA ALA A 7 1.43 4.62 1.19
C ALA A 7 0.13 5.43 1.31
N ALA A 8 0.26 6.72 1.65
CA ALA A 8 -0.89 7.60 1.76
C ALA A 8 -1.61 7.77 0.39
N ILE A 9 -2.94 7.57 0.40
CA ILE A 9 -3.83 7.84 -0.74
C ILE A 9 -4.73 9.04 -0.40
N ARG A 10 -5.70 8.86 0.50
CA ARG A 10 -6.66 9.92 0.88
C ARG A 10 -6.00 11.03 1.72
N GLY A 11 -4.93 10.71 2.46
CA GLY A 11 -4.17 11.67 3.26
C GLY A 11 -3.27 12.61 2.45
N GLY A 12 -3.11 12.36 1.15
CA GLY A 12 -2.27 13.15 0.25
C GLY A 12 -1.46 12.27 -0.71
N ARG A 13 -1.30 12.71 -1.96
CA ARG A 13 -0.59 11.98 -3.03
C ARG A 13 0.51 12.80 -3.70
N GLU A 14 1.07 13.77 -2.99
CA GLU A 14 2.11 14.67 -3.52
C GLU A 14 3.36 13.90 -3.97
N HIS A 15 3.59 12.72 -3.39
CA HIS A 15 4.73 11.85 -3.67
C HIS A 15 4.42 10.69 -4.64
N GLN A 16 3.37 10.80 -5.46
CA GLN A 16 2.97 9.70 -6.38
C GLN A 16 4.11 9.20 -7.26
N ARG A 17 4.95 10.11 -7.75
CA ARG A 17 6.12 9.76 -8.58
C ARG A 17 7.14 8.92 -7.81
N ASN A 18 7.32 9.20 -6.51
CA ASN A 18 8.20 8.41 -5.65
C ASN A 18 7.62 7.01 -5.45
N TYR A 19 6.31 6.89 -5.24
CA TYR A 19 5.65 5.59 -5.10
C TYR A 19 5.86 4.70 -6.33
N GLN A 20 5.80 5.29 -7.54
CA GLN A 20 6.12 4.59 -8.78
C GLN A 20 7.56 4.08 -8.80
N THR A 21 8.53 4.95 -8.46
CA THR A 21 9.94 4.56 -8.39
C THR A 21 10.19 3.44 -7.37
N ILE A 22 9.58 3.54 -6.19
CA ILE A 22 9.69 2.53 -5.13
C ILE A 22 9.13 1.19 -5.62
N VAL A 23 7.91 1.16 -6.17
CA VAL A 23 7.30 -0.07 -6.66
C VAL A 23 8.09 -0.69 -7.81
N SER A 24 8.61 0.13 -8.74
CA SER A 24 9.50 -0.35 -9.81
C SER A 24 10.77 -1.01 -9.27
N LEU A 25 11.36 -0.46 -8.21
CA LEU A 25 12.51 -1.07 -7.54
C LEU A 25 12.11 -2.36 -6.81
N LEU A 26 11.01 -2.36 -6.04
CA LEU A 26 10.57 -3.56 -5.32
C LEU A 26 10.28 -4.74 -6.26
N LYS A 27 9.76 -4.46 -7.46
CA LYS A 27 9.56 -5.46 -8.51
C LYS A 27 10.83 -6.16 -8.98
N THR A 28 12.01 -5.53 -8.84
CA THR A 28 13.28 -6.21 -9.15
C THR A 28 13.67 -7.23 -8.07
N HIS A 29 13.00 -7.21 -6.92
CA HIS A 29 13.26 -8.10 -5.78
C HIS A 29 12.15 -9.14 -5.53
N GLY A 30 10.98 -8.99 -6.15
CA GLY A 30 9.86 -9.90 -5.94
C GLY A 30 8.52 -9.46 -6.52
N THR A 31 7.47 -10.17 -6.13
CA THR A 31 6.09 -9.88 -6.52
C THR A 31 5.51 -8.82 -5.59
N VAL A 32 5.03 -7.69 -6.13
CA VAL A 32 4.44 -6.59 -5.35
C VAL A 32 2.92 -6.64 -5.43
N PHE A 33 2.22 -6.78 -4.29
CA PHE A 33 0.76 -6.92 -4.27
C PHE A 33 -0.01 -5.61 -4.47
N SER A 34 0.67 -4.47 -4.45
CA SER A 34 0.07 -3.14 -4.43
C SER A 34 0.49 -2.24 -5.59
N ASP A 35 0.58 -2.82 -6.79
CA ASP A 35 0.81 -2.05 -8.02
C ASP A 35 -0.17 -0.89 -8.23
N HIS A 36 -1.43 -1.09 -7.82
CA HIS A 36 -2.48 -0.08 -7.87
C HIS A 36 -2.19 1.18 -7.04
N VAL A 37 -1.38 1.10 -5.98
CA VAL A 37 -0.96 2.27 -5.16
C VAL A 37 0.00 3.16 -5.95
N ALA A 38 0.85 2.56 -6.79
CA ALA A 38 1.76 3.28 -7.68
C ALA A 38 1.09 3.81 -8.96
N ASN A 39 -0.05 3.25 -9.36
CA ASN A 39 -0.80 3.71 -10.53
C ASN A 39 -1.62 4.98 -10.25
N ASP A 40 -1.98 5.66 -11.34
CA ASP A 40 -2.77 6.89 -11.32
C ASP A 40 -4.21 6.57 -10.88
N MET A 41 -4.43 6.61 -9.57
CA MET A 41 -5.73 6.43 -8.94
C MET A 41 -6.29 7.81 -8.57
N PRO A 42 -7.62 8.01 -8.58
CA PRO A 42 -8.24 9.24 -8.11
C PRO A 42 -7.77 9.61 -6.70
N ARG A 43 -7.71 10.91 -6.38
CA ARG A 43 -7.36 11.41 -5.02
C ARG A 43 -8.21 10.79 -3.90
N HIS A 44 -9.41 10.33 -4.24
CA HIS A 44 -10.37 9.73 -3.31
C HIS A 44 -10.10 8.23 -3.06
N GLY A 45 -9.11 7.66 -3.75
CA GLY A 45 -8.79 6.23 -3.73
C GLY A 45 -9.73 5.40 -4.58
N GLU A 46 -9.75 4.09 -4.31
CA GLU A 46 -10.73 3.17 -4.90
C GLU A 46 -12.14 3.50 -4.37
N THR A 47 -13.06 3.77 -5.29
CA THR A 47 -14.48 4.03 -5.01
C THR A 47 -15.40 2.93 -5.55
N ALA A 48 -14.83 1.95 -6.25
CA ALA A 48 -15.58 0.85 -6.86
C ALA A 48 -15.94 -0.26 -5.87
N ILE A 49 -15.26 -0.32 -4.72
CA ILE A 49 -15.48 -1.30 -3.65
C ILE A 49 -15.62 -0.58 -2.29
N SER A 50 -16.26 -1.25 -1.34
CA SER A 50 -16.48 -0.74 0.01
C SER A 50 -15.16 -0.62 0.79
N VAL A 51 -15.18 0.16 1.88
CA VAL A 51 -14.01 0.34 2.74
C VAL A 51 -13.63 -0.98 3.42
N GLU A 52 -14.63 -1.78 3.76
CA GLU A 52 -14.50 -3.10 4.37
C GLU A 52 -13.84 -4.09 3.40
N GLU A 53 -14.22 -4.07 2.12
CA GLU A 53 -13.58 -4.90 1.09
C GLU A 53 -12.13 -4.50 0.83
N VAL A 54 -11.83 -3.19 0.79
CA VAL A 54 -10.44 -2.71 0.71
C VAL A 54 -9.65 -3.22 1.91
N HIS A 55 -10.19 -3.06 3.12
CA HIS A 55 -9.53 -3.46 4.36
C HIS A 55 -9.23 -4.97 4.39
N ALA A 56 -10.21 -5.81 4.08
CA ALA A 56 -10.03 -7.26 4.04
C ALA A 56 -8.96 -7.68 3.02
N ARG A 57 -8.97 -7.08 1.83
CA ARG A 57 -7.97 -7.34 0.78
C ARG A 57 -6.56 -6.94 1.20
N GLU A 58 -6.40 -5.78 1.84
CA GLU A 58 -5.08 -5.33 2.29
C GLU A 58 -4.52 -6.28 3.37
N LEU A 59 -5.35 -6.73 4.32
CA LEU A 59 -4.94 -7.71 5.33
C LEU A 59 -4.56 -9.06 4.71
N GLU A 60 -5.36 -9.57 3.78
CA GLU A 60 -5.05 -10.83 3.07
C GLU A 60 -3.71 -10.75 2.32
N ARG A 61 -3.41 -9.59 1.71
CA ARG A 61 -2.13 -9.36 1.02
C ARG A 61 -0.96 -9.27 1.99
N MET A 62 -1.15 -8.63 3.14
CA MET A 62 -0.13 -8.58 4.20
C MET A 62 0.22 -9.99 4.69
N GLU A 63 -0.78 -10.81 4.99
CA GLU A 63 -0.59 -12.20 5.45
C GLU A 63 0.18 -13.07 4.45
N LYS A 64 0.02 -12.82 3.15
CA LYS A 64 0.73 -13.56 2.08
C LYS A 64 2.11 -13.01 1.76
N SER A 65 2.52 -11.91 2.39
CA SER A 65 3.78 -11.22 2.09
C SER A 65 4.91 -11.68 2.99
N ASP A 66 6.10 -11.82 2.42
CA ASP A 66 7.32 -12.07 3.17
C ASP A 66 7.85 -10.79 3.82
N VAL A 67 7.54 -9.63 3.23
CA VAL A 67 7.96 -8.31 3.72
C VAL A 67 6.92 -7.23 3.44
N ILE A 68 6.80 -6.30 4.39
CA ILE A 68 5.95 -5.11 4.29
C ILE A 68 6.84 -3.87 4.16
N VAL A 69 6.53 -3.03 3.19
CA VAL A 69 7.20 -1.75 2.93
C VAL A 69 6.16 -0.63 3.00
N ALA A 70 6.36 0.34 3.88
CA ALA A 70 5.43 1.46 4.04
C ALA A 70 6.14 2.80 3.82
N ASP A 71 5.61 3.64 2.93
CA ASP A 71 5.97 5.06 2.89
C ASP A 71 5.11 5.83 3.90
N VAL A 72 5.76 6.48 4.85
CA VAL A 72 5.13 7.22 5.95
C VAL A 72 5.49 8.71 5.92
N THR A 73 5.96 9.21 4.78
CA THR A 73 6.31 10.64 4.60
C THR A 73 5.07 11.51 4.77
N THR A 74 3.94 11.08 4.18
CA THR A 74 2.63 11.72 4.33
C THR A 74 1.83 11.02 5.43
N PRO A 75 1.32 11.76 6.44
CA PRO A 75 0.46 11.17 7.47
C PRO A 75 -0.77 10.45 6.90
N SER A 76 -1.00 9.22 7.35
CA SER A 76 -2.13 8.40 6.88
C SER A 76 -2.59 7.43 7.97
N LEU A 77 -3.85 7.57 8.41
CA LEU A 77 -4.46 6.68 9.40
C LEU A 77 -4.52 5.24 8.91
N GLY A 78 -4.86 5.03 7.62
CA GLY A 78 -4.93 3.70 7.02
C GLY A 78 -3.57 3.01 7.00
N VAL A 79 -2.52 3.72 6.59
CA VAL A 79 -1.15 3.18 6.60
C VAL A 79 -0.69 2.89 8.04
N GLY A 80 -0.93 3.81 8.97
CA GLY A 80 -0.60 3.61 10.38
C GLY A 80 -1.30 2.39 10.99
N TYR A 81 -2.57 2.18 10.66
CA TYR A 81 -3.30 0.97 11.05
C TYR A 81 -2.63 -0.31 10.50
N LEU A 82 -2.30 -0.34 9.20
CA LEU A 82 -1.67 -1.50 8.56
C LEU A 82 -0.28 -1.80 9.18
N VAL A 83 0.53 -0.77 9.45
CA VAL A 83 1.82 -0.94 10.16
C VAL A 83 1.60 -1.50 11.56
N GLY A 84 0.58 -1.03 12.29
CA GLY A 84 0.21 -1.59 13.59
C GLY A 84 -0.19 -3.07 13.52
N GLN A 85 -0.93 -3.46 12.47
CA GLN A 85 -1.29 -4.88 12.26
C GLN A 85 -0.09 -5.74 11.86
N ALA A 86 0.85 -5.20 11.07
CA ALA A 86 2.05 -5.90 10.65
C ALA A 86 2.87 -6.44 11.84
N SER A 87 2.89 -5.71 12.97
CA SER A 87 3.59 -6.13 14.19
C SER A 87 2.95 -7.32 14.93
N ARG A 88 1.77 -7.77 14.48
CA ARG A 88 0.97 -8.85 15.10
C ARG A 88 0.88 -10.11 14.24
N LEU A 89 1.40 -10.06 13.02
CA LEU A 89 1.52 -11.19 12.08
C LEU A 89 2.82 -11.96 12.35
#